data_AF-A0A9W6HPI5-F1
#
_entry.id   AF-A0A9W6HPI5-F1
#
_cell.length_a   1.000
_cell.length_b   1.000
_cell.length_c   1.000
_cell.angle_alpha   90.00
_cell.angle_beta   90.00
_cell.angle_gamma   90.00
#
_symmetry.space_group_name_H-M   'P 1'
#
loop_
_entity.id
_entity.type
_entity.pdbx_description
1 polymer ?
#
loop_
_entity_poly.entity_id
_entity_poly.type
_entity_poly.pdbx_seq_one_letter_code
_entity_poly.pdbx_strand_id
1 'polypeptide(L)'
;MAPTDLLTDIAQGPWALLAMFGLVTLDAILVVVPGEAAVTALGALATATGSPPLWAVIAVAGAAAVTGDSLWYGTGRLVGLHRWGWMRTARAQTAFAWASVRLHRNAAVIVFTARFIPFARIAVTLTAGATHMAYARFLVISATASLAWATYQAVIGGVIGALIPGSPLLAVIVSIVVAIGLGVAIDVVLARRAPSRRAHHDAGAPGPGAVTADDGAPGFPATATPATDDAADRGENGRMPPRIAMPARLSDADGADPRVALANAIFDDVAALVRAEDLDVVVVRGTDLDGFDGVVLPGGGDIDPARYGGDTAAPCYDVNPAQDDLDLGVLAAAVERGIPVLGVCRGLQVLNVAFGGTLVEDMPHSDVGHTPGGEGGELEWAWHPVSVVEGSRLRAELDGETIAVASGHHQAIRDLGTGLVATAVAGDGVVEAIEHETLPILAVQWHPEAEGTPPSLAAAPFAVFADLVREGRIAAR
;
A
#
# COMPACT_ATOMS: atom_id res chain seq x y z
N MET A 1 39.91 -33.01 31.24
CA MET A 1 38.94 -32.88 30.15
C MET A 1 39.43 -31.71 29.30
N ALA A 2 39.87 -31.97 28.08
CA ALA A 2 40.39 -30.90 27.22
C ALA A 2 39.22 -30.00 26.79
N PRO A 3 39.42 -28.69 26.53
CA PRO A 3 38.37 -27.79 26.05
C PRO A 3 37.67 -28.30 24.77
N THR A 4 38.38 -29.08 23.96
CA THR A 4 37.87 -29.76 22.76
C THR A 4 36.87 -30.88 23.07
N ASP A 5 37.02 -31.58 24.19
CA ASP A 5 36.10 -32.66 24.61
C ASP A 5 34.76 -32.06 25.06
N LEU A 6 34.80 -30.93 25.80
CA LEU A 6 33.60 -30.23 26.25
C LEU A 6 32.77 -29.69 25.08
N LEU A 7 33.42 -29.11 24.07
CA LEU A 7 32.74 -28.60 22.88
C LEU A 7 32.13 -29.72 22.04
N THR A 8 32.80 -30.87 21.97
CA THR A 8 32.29 -32.04 21.25
C THR A 8 31.09 -32.67 21.96
N ASP A 9 31.15 -32.80 23.30
CA ASP A 9 30.03 -33.28 24.12
C ASP A 9 28.80 -32.37 24.04
N ILE A 10 29.01 -31.04 24.03
CA ILE A 10 27.92 -30.07 23.87
C ILE A 10 27.31 -30.16 22.46
N ALA A 11 28.13 -30.30 21.42
CA ALA A 11 27.70 -30.38 20.03
C ALA A 11 26.96 -31.69 19.68
N GLN A 12 27.31 -32.80 20.33
CA GLN A 12 26.68 -34.10 20.13
C GLN A 12 25.52 -34.37 21.09
N GLY A 13 25.37 -33.54 22.13
CA GLY A 13 24.34 -33.66 23.16
C GLY A 13 23.03 -32.94 22.82
N PRO A 14 21.98 -33.11 23.66
CA PRO A 14 20.68 -32.47 23.48
C PRO A 14 20.73 -30.93 23.51
N TRP A 15 21.79 -30.36 24.10
CA TRP A 15 22.03 -28.92 24.15
C TRP A 15 22.25 -28.31 22.78
N ALA A 16 22.84 -29.05 21.82
CA ALA A 16 22.98 -28.58 20.45
C ALA A 16 21.63 -28.37 19.76
N LEU A 17 20.69 -29.29 19.96
CA LEU A 17 19.33 -29.19 19.44
C LEU A 17 18.56 -28.03 20.09
N LEU A 18 18.73 -27.82 21.41
CA LEU A 18 18.14 -26.68 22.11
C LEU A 18 18.71 -25.34 21.64
N ALA A 19 20.02 -25.25 21.45
CA ALA A 19 20.67 -24.05 20.91
C ALA A 19 20.18 -23.74 19.49
N MET A 20 20.09 -24.76 18.63
CA MET A 20 19.54 -24.64 17.29
C MET A 20 18.08 -24.18 17.33
N PHE A 21 17.25 -24.75 18.20
CA PHE A 21 15.86 -24.33 18.37
C PHE A 21 15.79 -22.83 18.68
N GLY A 22 16.56 -22.36 19.67
CA GLY A 22 16.63 -20.94 20.03
C GLY A 22 17.08 -20.06 18.88
N LEU A 23 18.12 -20.45 18.14
CA LEU A 23 18.62 -19.70 16.99
C LEU A 23 17.62 -19.62 15.84
N VAL A 24 16.93 -20.72 15.52
CA VAL A 24 15.93 -20.77 14.44
C VAL A 24 14.68 -19.98 14.81
N THR A 25 14.20 -20.08 16.06
CA THR A 25 13.07 -19.27 16.53
C THR A 25 13.43 -17.78 16.55
N LEU A 26 14.64 -17.43 17.00
CA LEU A 26 15.10 -16.05 17.03
C LEU A 26 15.32 -15.49 15.62
N ASP A 27 15.85 -16.29 14.69
CA ASP A 27 15.93 -15.93 13.28
C ASP A 27 14.54 -15.61 12.72
N ALA A 28 13.56 -16.49 12.96
CA ALA A 28 12.18 -16.28 12.52
C ALA A 28 11.61 -14.92 12.94
N ILE A 29 12.05 -14.39 14.08
CA ILE A 29 11.63 -13.09 14.61
C ILE A 29 12.51 -11.93 14.11
N LEU A 30 13.84 -12.08 14.17
CA LEU A 30 14.76 -10.96 14.00
C LEU A 30 15.43 -10.87 12.62
N VAL A 31 15.33 -11.90 11.76
CA VAL A 31 15.94 -12.01 10.41
C VAL A 31 17.48 -11.90 10.36
N VAL A 32 18.12 -11.41 11.41
CA VAL A 32 19.57 -11.14 11.50
C VAL A 32 20.34 -12.35 12.06
N VAL A 33 19.64 -13.37 12.58
CA VAL A 33 20.27 -14.49 13.30
C VAL A 33 20.54 -15.63 12.32
N PRO A 34 21.74 -16.27 12.35
CA PRO A 34 22.10 -17.31 11.40
C PRO A 34 21.46 -18.67 11.75
N GLY A 35 20.13 -18.72 11.87
CA GLY A 35 19.37 -19.94 12.16
C GLY A 35 19.57 -21.02 11.08
N GLU A 36 19.62 -20.61 9.82
CA GLU A 36 19.92 -21.49 8.68
C GLU A 36 21.29 -22.18 8.82
N ALA A 37 22.33 -21.42 9.17
CA ALA A 37 23.67 -21.94 9.34
C ALA A 37 23.74 -22.97 10.48
N ALA A 38 22.96 -22.79 11.55
CA ALA A 38 22.89 -23.76 12.64
C ALA A 38 22.29 -25.10 12.18
N VAL A 39 21.21 -25.07 11.38
CA VAL A 39 20.59 -26.28 10.82
C VAL A 39 21.53 -26.97 9.84
N THR A 40 22.19 -26.22 8.97
CA THR A 40 23.18 -26.75 8.02
C THR A 40 24.38 -27.37 8.74
N ALA A 41 24.94 -26.71 9.74
CA ALA A 41 26.07 -27.21 10.52
C ALA A 41 25.72 -28.50 11.28
N LEU A 42 24.55 -28.56 11.91
CA LEU A 42 24.09 -29.77 12.60
C LEU A 42 23.68 -30.89 11.64
N GLY A 43 23.18 -30.56 10.44
CA GLY A 43 22.97 -31.53 9.37
C GLY A 43 24.28 -32.18 8.93
N ALA A 44 25.34 -31.38 8.74
CA ALA A 44 26.68 -31.88 8.43
C ALA A 44 27.23 -32.79 9.54
N LEU A 45 27.09 -32.36 10.80
CA LEU A 45 27.53 -33.14 11.97
C LEU A 45 26.76 -34.46 12.11
N ALA A 46 25.44 -34.43 11.91
CA ALA A 46 24.57 -35.59 11.95
C ALA A 46 24.98 -36.65 10.92
N THR A 47 25.33 -36.25 9.70
CA THR A 47 25.81 -37.17 8.66
C THR A 47 27.22 -37.69 8.96
N ALA A 48 28.09 -36.85 9.51
CA ALA A 48 29.48 -37.23 9.79
C ALA A 48 29.63 -38.16 11.01
N THR A 49 28.82 -37.98 12.04
CA THR A 49 29.00 -38.67 13.35
C THR A 49 27.82 -39.55 13.75
N GLY A 50 26.65 -39.39 13.12
CA GLY A 50 25.41 -40.04 13.51
C GLY A 50 24.72 -39.42 14.74
N SER A 51 25.31 -38.42 15.40
CA SER A 51 24.75 -37.77 16.59
C SER A 51 24.92 -36.24 16.54
N PRO A 52 23.85 -35.44 16.69
CA PRO A 52 22.45 -35.85 16.81
C PRO A 52 21.92 -36.51 15.53
N PRO A 53 20.90 -37.38 15.61
CA PRO A 53 20.36 -38.02 14.42
C PRO A 53 19.69 -36.99 13.52
N LEU A 54 19.85 -37.13 12.20
CA LEU A 54 19.38 -36.15 11.21
C LEU A 54 17.88 -35.85 11.31
N TRP A 55 17.06 -36.86 11.60
CA TRP A 55 15.61 -36.67 11.79
C TRP A 55 15.29 -35.75 12.97
N ALA A 56 16.10 -35.77 14.04
CA ALA A 56 15.90 -34.90 15.20
C ALA A 56 16.30 -33.46 14.87
N VAL A 57 17.36 -33.26 14.07
CA VAL A 57 17.73 -31.94 13.53
C VAL A 57 16.56 -31.36 12.73
N ILE A 58 16.01 -32.13 11.80
CA ILE A 58 14.88 -31.72 10.95
C ILE A 58 13.63 -31.40 11.80
N ALA A 59 13.26 -32.29 12.71
CA ALA A 59 12.06 -32.13 13.53
C ALA A 59 12.16 -30.91 14.46
N VAL A 60 13.30 -30.73 15.13
CA VAL A 60 13.52 -29.60 16.06
C VAL A 60 13.59 -28.27 15.30
N ALA A 61 14.28 -28.23 14.15
CA ALA A 61 14.35 -27.02 13.32
C ALA A 61 12.96 -26.65 12.75
N GLY A 62 12.19 -27.65 12.30
CA GLY A 62 10.81 -27.44 11.85
C GLY A 62 9.93 -26.87 12.97
N ALA A 63 9.96 -27.47 14.16
CA ALA A 63 9.20 -27.00 15.32
C ALA A 63 9.60 -25.58 15.77
N ALA A 64 10.91 -25.29 15.80
CA ALA A 64 11.43 -23.97 16.14
C ALA A 64 10.89 -22.87 15.23
N ALA A 65 10.79 -23.18 13.95
CA ALA A 65 10.35 -22.20 12.99
C ALA A 65 8.82 -22.04 12.90
N VAL A 66 8.06 -23.13 13.08
CA VAL A 66 6.61 -23.05 13.30
C VAL A 66 6.29 -22.20 14.53
N THR A 67 7.12 -22.30 15.58
CA THR A 67 6.99 -21.48 16.78
C THR A 67 7.16 -20.00 16.44
N GLY A 68 8.19 -19.63 15.67
CA GLY A 68 8.40 -18.26 15.19
C GLY A 68 7.26 -17.75 14.32
N ASP A 69 6.83 -18.54 13.34
CA ASP A 69 5.69 -18.21 12.45
C ASP A 69 4.39 -18.01 13.26
N SER A 70 4.18 -18.83 14.31
CA SER A 70 3.02 -18.71 15.19
C SER A 70 3.05 -17.46 16.07
N LEU A 71 4.25 -17.01 16.48
CA LEU A 71 4.41 -15.74 17.20
C LEU A 71 4.06 -14.55 16.30
N TRP A 72 4.48 -14.57 15.04
CA TRP A 72 4.11 -13.53 14.07
C TRP A 72 2.63 -13.57 13.71
N TYR A 73 2.05 -14.74 13.48
CA TYR A 73 0.62 -14.90 13.31
C TYR A 73 -0.16 -14.33 14.50
N GLY A 74 0.25 -14.68 15.73
CA GLY A 74 -0.36 -14.16 16.95
C GLY A 74 -0.23 -12.64 17.06
N THR A 75 0.94 -12.10 16.71
CA THR A 75 1.17 -10.65 16.66
C THR A 75 0.23 -9.99 15.66
N GLY A 76 0.15 -10.48 14.43
CA GLY A 76 -0.76 -9.94 13.42
C GLY A 76 -2.22 -9.98 13.87
N ARG A 77 -2.63 -11.06 14.55
CA ARG A 77 -4.00 -11.23 15.07
C ARG A 77 -4.34 -10.30 16.24
N LEU A 78 -3.36 -9.97 17.10
CA LEU A 78 -3.59 -9.16 18.30
C LEU A 78 -3.30 -7.67 18.10
N VAL A 79 -2.31 -7.37 17.26
CA VAL A 79 -1.72 -6.03 17.13
C VAL A 79 -2.09 -5.39 15.79
N GLY A 80 -2.46 -6.18 14.77
CA GLY A 80 -2.75 -5.70 13.43
C GLY A 80 -1.49 -5.34 12.63
N LEU A 81 -1.68 -4.57 11.56
CA LEU A 81 -0.65 -4.25 10.56
C LEU A 81 -0.22 -2.77 10.56
N HIS A 82 -0.61 -2.01 11.58
CA HIS A 82 -0.42 -0.54 11.60
C HIS A 82 0.15 0.00 12.92
N ARG A 83 0.39 -0.86 13.92
CA ARG A 83 0.75 -0.44 15.29
C ARG A 83 2.11 0.25 15.37
N TRP A 84 3.09 -0.22 14.60
CA TRP A 84 4.48 0.25 14.69
C TRP A 84 4.85 1.10 13.48
N GLY A 85 5.74 2.07 13.69
CA GLY A 85 6.15 3.03 12.65
C GLY A 85 6.60 2.37 11.35
N TRP A 86 7.41 1.31 11.43
CA TRP A 86 7.89 0.58 10.25
C TRP A 86 6.78 -0.10 9.44
N MET A 87 5.67 -0.49 10.08
CA MET A 87 4.54 -1.12 9.41
C MET A 87 3.75 -0.11 8.57
N ARG A 88 3.81 1.18 8.90
CA ARG A 88 3.06 2.24 8.20
C ARG A 88 3.74 2.75 6.95
N THR A 89 4.97 2.33 6.68
CA THR A 89 5.69 2.69 5.45
C THR A 89 4.96 2.12 4.22
N ALA A 90 4.96 2.84 3.10
CA ALA A 90 4.33 2.39 1.85
C ALA A 90 4.85 1.00 1.41
N ARG A 91 6.15 0.72 1.62
CA ARG A 91 6.75 -0.59 1.34
C ARG A 91 6.14 -1.71 2.18
N ALA A 92 5.97 -1.51 3.48
CA ALA A 92 5.38 -2.51 4.36
C ALA A 92 3.90 -2.73 4.01
N GLN A 93 3.17 -1.66 3.76
CA GLN A 93 1.75 -1.69 3.36
C GLN A 93 1.55 -2.41 2.03
N THR A 94 2.43 -2.18 1.06
CA THR A 94 2.46 -2.94 -0.20
C THR A 94 2.65 -4.42 0.05
N ALA A 95 3.61 -4.80 0.90
CA ALA A 95 3.86 -6.20 1.21
C ALA A 95 2.65 -6.86 1.90
N PHE A 96 1.98 -6.13 2.79
CA PHE A 96 0.77 -6.62 3.47
C PHE A 96 -0.43 -6.73 2.54
N ALA A 97 -0.67 -5.75 1.68
CA ALA A 97 -1.73 -5.78 0.66
C ALA A 97 -1.47 -6.88 -0.37
N TRP A 98 -0.22 -7.04 -0.82
CA TRP A 98 0.18 -8.15 -1.68
C TRP A 98 -0.12 -9.51 -1.04
N ALA A 99 0.22 -9.64 0.25
CA ALA A 99 -0.01 -10.88 1.00
C ALA A 99 -1.51 -11.13 1.19
N SER A 100 -2.31 -10.11 1.49
CA SER A 100 -3.75 -10.26 1.73
C SER A 100 -4.46 -10.70 0.45
N VAL A 101 -4.14 -10.10 -0.71
CA VAL A 101 -4.72 -10.50 -2.00
C VAL A 101 -4.40 -11.96 -2.33
N ARG A 102 -3.15 -12.41 -2.14
CA ARG A 102 -2.72 -13.75 -2.60
C ARG A 102 -2.98 -14.89 -1.62
N LEU A 103 -3.08 -14.60 -0.32
CA LEU A 103 -3.30 -15.62 0.72
C LEU A 103 -4.65 -16.34 0.54
N HIS A 104 -5.68 -15.67 0.02
CA HIS A 104 -7.01 -16.26 -0.12
C HIS A 104 -7.05 -17.43 -1.11
N ARG A 105 -6.36 -17.29 -2.25
CA ARG A 105 -6.39 -18.28 -3.34
C ARG A 105 -5.34 -19.37 -3.19
N ASN A 106 -4.11 -18.98 -2.81
CA ASN A 106 -2.94 -19.85 -2.84
C ASN A 106 -2.15 -19.84 -1.52
N ALA A 107 -2.85 -19.81 -0.37
CA ALA A 107 -2.23 -19.77 0.97
C ALA A 107 -1.02 -20.70 1.11
N ALA A 108 -1.17 -21.96 0.69
CA ALA A 108 -0.12 -22.96 0.82
C ALA A 108 1.14 -22.60 0.02
N VAL A 109 0.98 -22.20 -1.24
CA VAL A 109 2.10 -21.82 -2.10
C VAL A 109 2.78 -20.56 -1.58
N ILE A 110 2.01 -19.55 -1.18
CA ILE A 110 2.54 -18.26 -0.72
C ILE A 110 3.31 -18.40 0.60
N VAL A 111 2.75 -19.09 1.59
CA VAL A 111 3.45 -19.35 2.86
C VAL A 111 4.70 -20.19 2.62
N PHE A 112 4.63 -21.16 1.70
CA PHE A 112 5.77 -21.99 1.35
C PHE A 112 6.90 -21.21 0.66
N THR A 113 6.58 -20.37 -0.33
CA THR A 113 7.60 -19.59 -1.06
C THR A 113 8.18 -18.48 -0.20
N ALA A 114 7.35 -17.80 0.60
CA ALA A 114 7.79 -16.73 1.51
C ALA A 114 8.80 -17.22 2.55
N ARG A 115 8.79 -18.51 2.87
CA ARG A 115 9.74 -19.19 3.76
C ARG A 115 11.20 -19.01 3.36
N PHE A 116 11.46 -18.88 2.06
CA PHE A 116 12.80 -18.79 1.48
C PHE A 116 13.24 -17.35 1.19
N ILE A 117 12.35 -16.38 1.38
CA ILE A 117 12.63 -14.96 1.09
C ILE A 117 12.66 -14.21 2.44
N PRO A 118 13.81 -13.61 2.81
CA PRO A 118 13.90 -12.75 3.97
C PRO A 118 12.82 -11.67 3.95
N PHE A 119 12.22 -11.37 5.11
CA PHE A 119 11.10 -10.42 5.30
C PHE A 119 9.75 -10.84 4.70
N ALA A 120 9.70 -11.55 3.58
CA ALA A 120 8.43 -12.01 3.00
C ALA A 120 7.66 -12.93 3.96
N ARG A 121 8.37 -13.82 4.68
CA ARG A 121 7.75 -14.66 5.72
C ARG A 121 7.06 -13.83 6.80
N ILE A 122 7.64 -12.69 7.19
CA ILE A 122 7.08 -11.82 8.23
C ILE A 122 5.80 -11.17 7.72
N ALA A 123 5.83 -10.60 6.52
CA ALA A 123 4.65 -10.00 5.90
C ALA A 123 3.51 -11.02 5.77
N VAL A 124 3.78 -12.20 5.22
CA VAL A 124 2.77 -13.24 5.00
C VAL A 124 2.19 -13.77 6.32
N THR A 125 3.04 -14.04 7.32
CA THR A 125 2.57 -14.59 8.62
C THR A 125 1.81 -13.55 9.45
N LEU A 126 2.28 -12.29 9.48
CA LEU A 126 1.55 -11.17 10.08
C LEU A 126 0.20 -10.99 9.41
N THR A 127 0.16 -10.90 8.07
CA THR A 127 -1.09 -10.70 7.33
C THR A 127 -2.05 -11.86 7.55
N ALA A 128 -1.58 -13.12 7.56
CA ALA A 128 -2.44 -14.26 7.87
C ALA A 128 -3.08 -14.19 9.27
N GLY A 129 -2.36 -13.62 10.25
CA GLY A 129 -2.89 -13.32 11.57
C GLY A 129 -3.94 -12.21 11.56
N ALA A 130 -3.60 -11.09 10.91
CA ALA A 130 -4.43 -9.88 10.83
C ALA A 130 -5.72 -10.09 10.04
N THR A 131 -5.72 -10.95 9.02
CA THR A 131 -6.92 -11.33 8.27
C THR A 131 -7.74 -12.45 8.95
N HIS A 132 -7.41 -12.78 10.20
CA HIS A 132 -8.13 -13.76 11.03
C HIS A 132 -8.23 -15.18 10.41
N MET A 133 -7.32 -15.56 9.52
CA MET A 133 -7.24 -16.92 8.96
C MET A 133 -7.28 -17.97 10.08
N ALA A 134 -8.07 -19.04 9.96
CA ALA A 134 -8.18 -20.06 11.01
C ALA A 134 -6.80 -20.65 11.37
N TYR A 135 -6.40 -20.55 12.65
CA TYR A 135 -5.05 -20.94 13.10
C TYR A 135 -4.72 -22.40 12.76
N ALA A 136 -5.68 -23.32 12.83
CA ALA A 136 -5.46 -24.72 12.45
C ALA A 136 -5.03 -24.87 10.98
N ARG A 137 -5.64 -24.11 10.07
CA ARG A 137 -5.29 -24.13 8.65
C ARG A 137 -3.90 -23.53 8.42
N PHE A 138 -3.62 -22.40 9.08
CA PHE A 138 -2.29 -21.77 9.04
C PHE A 138 -1.20 -22.71 9.58
N LEU A 139 -1.44 -23.37 10.72
CA LEU A 139 -0.49 -24.26 11.37
C LEU A 139 -0.12 -25.45 10.48
N VAL A 140 -1.09 -26.08 9.81
CA VAL A 140 -0.82 -27.19 8.88
C VAL A 140 0.07 -26.73 7.71
N ILE A 141 -0.22 -25.56 7.15
CA ILE A 141 0.54 -24.99 6.03
C ILE A 141 1.96 -24.59 6.50
N SER A 142 2.08 -23.85 7.61
CA SER A 142 3.36 -23.43 8.16
C SER A 142 4.21 -24.63 8.59
N ALA A 143 3.60 -25.68 9.17
CA ALA A 143 4.32 -26.90 9.56
C ALA A 143 4.87 -27.65 8.35
N THR A 144 4.10 -27.78 7.27
CA THR A 144 4.57 -28.43 6.04
C THR A 144 5.68 -27.61 5.37
N ALA A 145 5.53 -26.28 5.27
CA ALA A 145 6.58 -25.40 4.76
C ALA A 145 7.85 -25.43 5.63
N SER A 146 7.70 -25.41 6.95
CA SER A 146 8.81 -25.46 7.92
C SER A 146 9.57 -26.76 7.87
N LEU A 147 8.87 -27.89 7.76
CA LEU A 147 9.50 -29.20 7.68
C LEU A 147 10.23 -29.39 6.35
N ALA A 148 9.65 -28.91 5.24
CA ALA A 148 10.31 -28.93 3.93
C ALA A 148 11.60 -28.09 3.93
N TRP A 149 11.54 -26.86 4.46
CA TRP A 149 12.72 -26.01 4.63
C TRP A 149 13.77 -26.65 5.53
N ALA A 150 13.38 -27.21 6.68
CA ALA A 150 14.31 -27.86 7.61
C ALA A 150 15.00 -29.08 6.99
N THR A 151 14.23 -29.87 6.23
CA THR A 151 14.76 -31.02 5.48
C THR A 151 15.77 -30.56 4.43
N TYR A 152 15.41 -29.54 3.63
CA TYR A 152 16.30 -28.97 2.62
C TYR A 152 17.62 -28.50 3.23
N GLN A 153 17.57 -27.70 4.29
CA GLN A 153 18.77 -27.15 4.94
C GLN A 153 19.65 -28.22 5.59
N ALA A 154 19.04 -29.18 6.29
CA ALA A 154 19.78 -30.25 6.97
C ALA A 154 20.43 -31.22 5.97
N VAL A 155 19.73 -31.57 4.89
CA VAL A 155 20.26 -32.46 3.83
C VAL A 155 21.40 -31.77 3.09
N ILE A 156 21.28 -30.49 2.73
CA ILE A 156 22.37 -29.74 2.11
C ILE A 156 23.60 -29.72 3.02
N GLY A 157 23.41 -29.44 4.31
CA GLY A 157 24.50 -29.53 5.29
C GLY A 157 25.16 -30.89 5.32
N GLY A 158 24.36 -31.96 5.38
CA GLY A 158 24.85 -33.34 5.33
C GLY A 158 25.67 -33.66 4.08
N VAL A 159 25.16 -33.27 2.91
CA VAL A 159 25.84 -33.49 1.61
C VAL A 159 27.14 -32.70 1.52
N ILE A 160 27.15 -31.42 1.88
CA ILE A 160 28.37 -30.59 1.86
C ILE A 160 29.40 -31.16 2.85
N GLY A 161 28.96 -31.55 4.05
CA GLY A 161 29.81 -32.16 5.07
C GLY A 161 30.45 -33.48 4.60
N ALA A 162 29.73 -34.26 3.80
CA ALA A 162 30.24 -35.49 3.20
C ALA A 162 31.20 -35.22 2.02
N LEU A 163 30.95 -34.18 1.22
CA LEU A 163 31.74 -33.83 0.03
C LEU A 163 33.06 -33.10 0.37
N ILE A 164 33.13 -32.40 1.51
CA ILE A 164 34.34 -31.68 1.95
C ILE A 164 34.78 -32.21 3.33
N PRO A 165 35.43 -33.37 3.40
CA PRO A 165 36.00 -33.89 4.64
C PRO A 165 37.16 -33.01 5.09
N GLY A 166 37.12 -32.45 6.30
CA GLY A 166 38.31 -31.84 6.93
C GLY A 166 38.13 -30.50 7.64
N SER A 167 36.99 -29.82 7.52
CA SER A 167 36.63 -28.73 8.46
C SER A 167 35.15 -28.33 8.35
N PRO A 168 34.32 -28.57 9.39
CA PRO A 168 32.93 -28.11 9.45
C PRO A 168 32.80 -26.59 9.21
N LEU A 169 33.81 -25.82 9.62
CA LEU A 169 33.87 -24.38 9.39
C LEU A 169 33.90 -24.03 7.89
N LEU A 170 34.59 -24.81 7.08
CA LEU A 170 34.74 -24.55 5.64
C LEU A 170 33.47 -24.93 4.87
N ALA A 171 32.73 -25.95 5.33
CA ALA A 171 31.39 -26.26 4.83
C ALA A 171 30.41 -25.09 5.08
N VAL A 172 30.45 -24.49 6.29
CA VAL A 172 29.65 -23.31 6.62
C VAL A 172 30.04 -22.11 5.74
N ILE A 173 31.34 -21.81 5.60
CA ILE A 173 31.82 -20.71 4.75
C ILE A 173 31.38 -20.90 3.29
N VAL A 174 31.53 -22.11 2.73
CA VAL A 174 31.10 -22.41 1.35
C VAL A 174 29.59 -22.22 1.20
N SER A 175 28.78 -22.65 2.17
CA SER A 175 27.32 -22.46 2.14
C SER A 175 26.92 -20.98 2.16
N ILE A 176 27.60 -20.15 2.95
CA ILE A 176 27.38 -18.69 3.01
C ILE A 176 27.76 -18.05 1.67
N VAL A 177 28.90 -18.43 1.08
CA VAL A 177 29.34 -17.91 -0.23
C VAL A 177 28.35 -18.28 -1.34
N VAL A 178 27.83 -19.51 -1.36
CA VAL A 178 26.82 -19.94 -2.32
C VAL A 178 25.51 -19.16 -2.15
N ALA A 179 25.06 -18.94 -0.91
CA ALA A 179 23.86 -18.17 -0.62
C ALA A 179 23.98 -16.69 -1.07
N ILE A 180 25.11 -16.05 -0.76
CA ILE A 180 25.41 -14.68 -1.21
C ILE A 180 25.48 -14.62 -2.75
N GLY A 181 26.15 -15.58 -3.38
CA GLY A 181 26.26 -15.66 -4.84
C GLY A 181 24.90 -15.81 -5.53
N LEU A 182 24.00 -16.60 -4.95
CA LEU A 182 22.64 -16.76 -5.46
C LEU A 182 21.81 -15.47 -5.30
N GLY A 183 21.95 -14.78 -4.16
CA GLY A 183 21.32 -13.48 -3.92
C GLY A 183 21.75 -12.42 -4.94
N VAL A 184 23.06 -12.28 -5.15
CA VAL A 184 23.62 -11.37 -6.17
C VAL A 184 23.16 -11.75 -7.58
N ALA A 185 23.09 -13.04 -7.90
CA ALA A 185 22.60 -13.49 -9.20
C ALA A 185 21.13 -13.13 -9.43
N ILE A 186 20.28 -13.25 -8.41
CA ILE A 186 18.88 -12.84 -8.46
C ILE A 186 18.79 -11.32 -8.68
N ASP A 187 19.53 -10.52 -7.91
CA ASP A 187 19.56 -9.06 -8.05
C ASP A 187 20.01 -8.64 -9.46
N VAL A 188 21.03 -9.29 -10.02
CA VAL A 188 21.51 -9.05 -11.38
C VAL A 188 20.45 -9.44 -12.43
N VAL A 189 19.74 -10.55 -12.25
CA VAL A 189 18.67 -10.98 -13.18
C VAL A 189 17.49 -10.03 -13.12
N LEU A 190 17.09 -9.57 -11.93
CA LEU A 190 16.03 -8.58 -11.75
C LEU A 190 16.43 -7.24 -12.36
N ALA A 191 17.67 -6.78 -12.13
CA ALA A 191 18.20 -5.56 -12.72
C ALA A 191 18.36 -5.63 -14.24
N ARG A 192 18.61 -6.82 -14.81
CA ARG A 192 18.70 -7.04 -16.27
C ARG A 192 17.35 -7.22 -16.95
N ARG A 193 16.30 -7.54 -16.20
CA ARG A 193 14.91 -7.59 -16.69
C ARG A 193 14.21 -6.24 -16.61
N ALA A 194 14.79 -5.27 -15.90
CA ALA A 194 14.42 -3.86 -16.05
C ALA A 194 14.71 -3.43 -17.50
N PRO A 195 13.71 -2.88 -18.22
CA PRO A 195 13.92 -2.42 -19.58
C PRO A 195 15.09 -1.44 -19.64
N SER A 196 16.01 -1.67 -20.59
CA SER A 196 17.19 -0.83 -20.76
C SER A 196 16.80 0.60 -21.17
N ARG A 197 16.77 1.50 -20.19
CA ARG A 197 16.91 2.94 -20.38
C ARG A 197 18.17 3.22 -21.21
N ARG A 198 18.00 3.54 -22.51
CA ARG A 198 18.80 4.51 -23.31
C ARG A 198 18.54 4.31 -24.80
N ALA A 199 17.81 5.25 -25.40
CA ALA A 199 18.21 6.01 -26.60
C ALA A 199 17.02 6.84 -27.12
N HIS A 200 16.75 7.99 -26.50
CA HIS A 200 16.16 9.16 -27.17
C HIS A 200 16.61 10.41 -26.41
N HIS A 201 17.90 10.70 -26.53
CA HIS A 201 18.47 12.01 -26.25
C HIS A 201 19.37 12.29 -27.44
N ASP A 202 18.74 12.72 -28.53
CA ASP A 202 19.35 13.44 -29.67
C ASP A 202 18.27 13.63 -30.75
N ALA A 203 17.46 14.67 -30.61
CA ALA A 203 16.91 15.44 -31.71
C ALA A 203 16.08 16.62 -31.18
N GLY A 204 16.48 17.84 -31.54
CA GLY A 204 15.54 18.95 -31.67
C GLY A 204 15.57 20.02 -30.59
N ALA A 205 16.67 20.75 -30.47
CA ALA A 205 16.58 22.16 -30.07
C ALA A 205 16.15 23.01 -31.30
N PRO A 206 15.17 23.92 -31.16
CA PRO A 206 15.10 25.10 -32.00
C PRO A 206 15.46 26.36 -31.19
N GLY A 207 16.29 27.20 -31.82
CA GLY A 207 16.76 28.48 -31.28
C GLY A 207 15.71 29.61 -31.35
N PRO A 208 16.12 30.83 -30.95
CA PRO A 208 15.21 31.95 -30.69
C PRO A 208 14.80 32.64 -32.00
N GLY A 209 13.49 32.76 -32.24
CA GLY A 209 12.92 33.33 -33.45
C GLY A 209 11.82 34.36 -33.16
N ALA A 210 12.21 35.63 -33.22
CA ALA A 210 11.48 36.82 -33.65
C ALA A 210 9.95 36.93 -33.49
N VAL A 211 9.60 37.95 -32.71
CA VAL A 211 8.42 38.83 -32.74
C VAL A 211 7.93 39.15 -34.16
N THR A 212 6.62 39.03 -34.38
CA THR A 212 5.81 40.00 -35.14
C THR A 212 4.41 40.09 -34.55
N ALA A 213 3.98 41.33 -34.29
CA ALA A 213 2.63 41.73 -33.91
C ALA A 213 1.63 41.49 -35.05
N ASP A 214 0.39 41.14 -34.70
CA ASP A 214 -0.77 41.64 -35.44
C ASP A 214 -2.01 41.69 -34.53
N ASP A 215 -2.80 42.73 -34.77
CA ASP A 215 -3.94 43.24 -34.04
C ASP A 215 -5.20 42.38 -34.24
N GLY A 216 -6.08 42.34 -33.23
CA GLY A 216 -7.44 41.83 -33.47
C GLY A 216 -8.23 41.46 -32.22
N ALA A 217 -8.68 42.45 -31.44
CA ALA A 217 -9.81 42.28 -30.55
C ALA A 217 -11.11 42.03 -31.35
N PRO A 218 -12.06 41.26 -30.81
CA PRO A 218 -13.32 41.91 -30.44
C PRO A 218 -13.86 41.47 -29.07
N GLY A 219 -14.69 42.34 -28.51
CA GLY A 219 -15.11 42.35 -27.10
C GLY A 219 -16.10 41.28 -26.67
N PHE A 220 -16.05 40.98 -25.37
CA PHE A 220 -17.10 40.28 -24.64
C PHE A 220 -17.96 41.30 -23.88
N PRO A 221 -19.30 41.18 -23.88
CA PRO A 221 -20.11 41.86 -22.89
C PRO A 221 -20.11 41.08 -21.58
N ALA A 222 -19.91 41.81 -20.48
CA ALA A 222 -20.15 41.36 -19.12
C ALA A 222 -21.66 41.30 -18.85
N THR A 223 -22.13 40.22 -18.23
CA THR A 223 -23.33 40.22 -17.38
C THR A 223 -23.20 39.13 -16.32
N ALA A 224 -22.95 39.59 -15.09
CA ALA A 224 -23.23 38.85 -13.87
C ALA A 224 -24.74 38.85 -13.62
N THR A 225 -25.30 37.71 -13.24
CA THR A 225 -26.53 37.60 -12.44
C THR A 225 -26.56 36.24 -11.73
N PRO A 226 -27.26 36.10 -10.60
CA PRO A 226 -26.79 35.41 -9.41
C PRO A 226 -27.40 34.00 -9.29
N ALA A 227 -26.86 33.25 -8.32
CA ALA A 227 -27.41 31.99 -7.85
C ALA A 227 -28.94 32.06 -7.65
N THR A 228 -29.65 31.15 -8.32
CA THR A 228 -31.04 30.84 -8.03
C THR A 228 -31.09 29.55 -7.23
N ASP A 229 -31.61 29.67 -6.00
CA ASP A 229 -32.26 28.58 -5.28
C ASP A 229 -33.27 27.90 -6.21
N ASP A 230 -32.99 26.68 -6.66
CA ASP A 230 -34.01 25.82 -7.24
C ASP A 230 -34.34 24.70 -6.26
N ALA A 231 -35.51 24.87 -5.66
CA ALA A 231 -36.15 23.94 -4.76
C ALA A 231 -36.53 22.65 -5.51
N ALA A 232 -35.83 21.57 -5.15
CA ALA A 232 -36.33 20.21 -4.96
C ALA A 232 -37.30 19.65 -6.01
N ASP A 233 -36.74 18.90 -6.95
CA ASP A 233 -37.42 17.74 -7.52
C ASP A 233 -37.68 16.71 -6.41
N ARG A 234 -38.96 16.43 -6.14
CA ARG A 234 -39.39 15.56 -5.04
C ARG A 234 -39.43 14.12 -5.53
N GLY A 235 -38.35 13.39 -5.32
CA GLY A 235 -38.29 11.94 -5.51
C GLY A 235 -39.36 11.20 -4.69
N GLU A 236 -39.74 10.02 -5.18
CA GLU A 236 -40.94 9.19 -4.88
C GLU A 236 -41.22 8.82 -3.40
N ASN A 237 -40.48 9.31 -2.40
CA ASN A 237 -40.70 8.99 -0.98
C ASN A 237 -40.75 10.18 -0.01
N GLY A 238 -40.75 11.44 -0.48
CA GLY A 238 -40.93 12.62 0.38
C GLY A 238 -39.85 12.84 1.46
N ARG A 239 -38.78 12.04 1.47
CA ARG A 239 -37.63 12.16 2.36
C ARG A 239 -36.52 12.90 1.59
N MET A 240 -36.03 14.01 2.13
CA MET A 240 -34.94 14.73 1.49
C MET A 240 -33.68 13.85 1.41
N PRO A 241 -32.96 13.88 0.27
CA PRO A 241 -31.69 13.17 0.11
C PRO A 241 -30.68 13.60 1.20
N PRO A 242 -29.74 12.72 1.60
CA PRO A 242 -28.66 13.10 2.50
C PRO A 242 -27.86 14.27 1.94
N ARG A 243 -27.50 15.24 2.80
CA ARG A 243 -26.73 16.42 2.40
C ARG A 243 -25.24 16.14 2.56
N ILE A 244 -24.49 16.29 1.49
CA ILE A 244 -23.05 16.02 1.43
C ILE A 244 -22.32 17.35 1.26
N ALA A 245 -21.40 17.65 2.17
CA ALA A 245 -20.54 18.80 2.06
C ALA A 245 -19.37 18.48 1.12
N MET A 246 -19.12 19.37 0.16
CA MET A 246 -17.94 19.32 -0.69
C MET A 246 -17.20 20.66 -0.60
N PRO A 247 -15.97 20.71 -0.07
CA PRO A 247 -15.22 21.97 0.03
C PRO A 247 -15.10 22.65 -1.33
N ALA A 248 -15.31 23.96 -1.36
CA ALA A 248 -15.11 24.76 -2.55
C ALA A 248 -13.64 24.70 -2.98
N ARG A 249 -13.41 24.67 -4.29
CA ARG A 249 -12.09 24.94 -4.85
C ARG A 249 -11.77 26.44 -4.74
N LEU A 250 -10.72 26.74 -3.99
CA LEU A 250 -10.10 28.05 -3.86
C LEU A 250 -8.88 28.02 -4.79
N SER A 251 -9.00 28.62 -5.99
CA SER A 251 -7.88 28.75 -6.92
C SER A 251 -7.39 30.19 -6.93
N ASP A 252 -6.07 30.37 -6.90
CA ASP A 252 -5.41 31.67 -7.00
C ASP A 252 -5.09 32.04 -8.47
N ALA A 253 -5.42 31.17 -9.43
CA ALA A 253 -5.14 31.36 -10.84
C ALA A 253 -6.31 32.04 -11.58
N ASP A 254 -5.99 33.05 -12.41
CA ASP A 254 -6.97 33.75 -13.25
C ASP A 254 -7.71 32.76 -14.17
N GLY A 255 -9.04 32.86 -14.22
CA GLY A 255 -9.96 31.93 -14.91
C GLY A 255 -9.80 31.80 -16.43
N ALA A 256 -8.73 32.33 -17.02
CA ALA A 256 -8.34 32.13 -18.41
C ALA A 256 -7.32 30.98 -18.61
N ASP A 257 -6.81 30.35 -17.54
CA ASP A 257 -5.89 29.20 -17.63
C ASP A 257 -6.67 27.91 -17.94
N PRO A 258 -6.35 27.19 -19.04
CA PRO A 258 -6.96 25.90 -19.37
C PRO A 258 -6.91 24.86 -18.24
N ARG A 259 -5.90 24.92 -17.37
CA ARG A 259 -5.76 24.03 -16.19
C ARG A 259 -6.84 24.31 -15.14
N VAL A 260 -7.25 25.56 -14.99
CA VAL A 260 -8.33 25.96 -14.07
C VAL A 260 -9.68 25.44 -14.59
N ALA A 261 -9.91 25.51 -15.90
CA ALA A 261 -11.12 24.97 -16.52
C ALA A 261 -11.21 23.45 -16.37
N LEU A 262 -10.10 22.74 -16.64
CA LEU A 262 -10.01 21.29 -16.46
C LEU A 262 -10.26 20.87 -15.01
N ALA A 263 -9.64 21.56 -14.05
CA ALA A 263 -9.84 21.28 -12.64
C ALA A 263 -11.28 21.54 -12.15
N ASN A 264 -11.96 22.56 -12.71
CA ASN A 264 -13.37 22.81 -12.42
C ASN A 264 -14.27 21.74 -13.04
N ALA A 265 -13.96 21.25 -14.24
CA ALA A 265 -14.69 20.15 -14.86
C ALA A 265 -14.59 18.87 -14.01
N ILE A 266 -13.38 18.51 -13.56
CA ILE A 266 -13.14 17.39 -12.65
C ILE A 266 -13.99 17.51 -11.37
N PHE A 267 -14.05 18.72 -10.78
CA PHE A 267 -14.87 18.99 -9.60
C PHE A 267 -16.37 18.75 -9.85
N ASP A 268 -16.88 19.22 -10.99
CA ASP A 268 -18.28 19.03 -11.39
C ASP A 268 -18.60 17.56 -11.69
N ASP A 269 -17.66 16.82 -12.28
CA ASP A 269 -17.80 15.39 -12.58
C ASP A 269 -17.86 14.55 -11.30
N VAL A 270 -17.02 14.85 -10.29
CA VAL A 270 -17.12 14.24 -8.96
C VAL A 270 -18.49 14.53 -8.34
N ALA A 271 -18.97 15.78 -8.43
CA ALA A 271 -20.28 16.14 -7.92
C ALA A 271 -21.43 15.40 -8.62
N ALA A 272 -21.28 15.10 -9.92
CA ALA A 272 -22.24 14.32 -10.68
C ALA A 272 -22.27 12.85 -10.22
N LEU A 273 -21.10 12.23 -9.97
CA LEU A 273 -21.01 10.87 -9.42
C LEU A 273 -21.65 10.75 -8.03
N VAL A 274 -21.47 11.75 -7.17
CA VAL A 274 -22.13 11.78 -5.85
C VAL A 274 -23.66 11.86 -6.02
N ARG A 275 -24.16 12.71 -6.93
CA ARG A 275 -25.61 12.83 -7.18
C ARG A 275 -26.22 11.58 -7.80
N ALA A 276 -25.43 10.80 -8.55
CA ALA A 276 -25.88 9.52 -9.10
C ALA A 276 -26.22 8.48 -8.02
N GLU A 277 -25.71 8.66 -6.79
CA GLU A 277 -25.99 7.81 -5.62
C GLU A 277 -27.16 8.33 -4.74
N ASP A 278 -28.02 9.20 -5.31
CA ASP A 278 -29.15 9.86 -4.62
C ASP A 278 -28.72 10.72 -3.41
N LEU A 279 -27.55 11.36 -3.52
CA LEU A 279 -26.99 12.27 -2.52
C LEU A 279 -27.03 13.72 -3.00
N ASP A 280 -27.34 14.66 -2.10
CA ASP A 280 -27.40 16.09 -2.41
C ASP A 280 -26.07 16.78 -2.10
N VAL A 281 -25.39 17.29 -3.12
CA VAL A 281 -24.08 17.94 -2.98
C VAL A 281 -24.24 19.43 -2.73
N VAL A 282 -23.69 19.91 -1.61
CA VAL A 282 -23.60 21.33 -1.28
C VAL A 282 -22.13 21.75 -1.19
N VAL A 283 -21.78 22.76 -1.97
CA VAL A 283 -20.44 23.35 -1.93
C VAL A 283 -20.29 24.22 -0.68
N VAL A 284 -19.28 23.94 0.15
CA VAL A 284 -19.04 24.66 1.40
C VAL A 284 -17.75 25.49 1.36
N ARG A 285 -17.75 26.65 2.03
CA ARG A 285 -16.59 27.55 2.13
C ARG A 285 -16.09 27.72 3.58
N GLY A 286 -16.60 26.89 4.48
CA GLY A 286 -16.25 26.90 5.90
C GLY A 286 -16.38 25.50 6.48
N THR A 287 -16.07 25.38 7.78
CA THR A 287 -15.95 24.08 8.46
C THR A 287 -17.19 23.69 9.27
N ASP A 288 -18.26 24.50 9.23
CA ASP A 288 -19.53 24.15 9.87
C ASP A 288 -20.25 23.06 9.06
N LEU A 289 -20.47 21.92 9.71
CA LEU A 289 -21.11 20.75 9.12
C LEU A 289 -22.51 20.49 9.69
N ASP A 290 -23.13 21.47 10.34
CA ASP A 290 -24.51 21.34 10.82
C ASP A 290 -25.52 21.00 9.73
N GLY A 291 -26.27 19.91 9.97
CA GLY A 291 -27.22 19.36 9.01
C GLY A 291 -26.61 18.67 7.79
N PHE A 292 -25.31 18.34 7.82
CA PHE A 292 -24.65 17.49 6.81
C PHE A 292 -24.55 16.04 7.30
N ASP A 293 -24.76 15.11 6.36
CA ASP A 293 -24.75 13.66 6.57
C ASP A 293 -23.45 12.99 6.09
N GLY A 294 -22.58 13.72 5.36
CA GLY A 294 -21.27 13.22 4.91
C GLY A 294 -20.43 14.29 4.21
N VAL A 295 -19.17 13.96 3.91
CA VAL A 295 -18.21 14.84 3.24
C VAL A 295 -17.54 14.14 2.05
N VAL A 296 -17.35 14.86 0.95
CA VAL A 296 -16.50 14.44 -0.17
C VAL A 296 -15.37 15.46 -0.35
N LEU A 297 -14.12 14.97 -0.32
CA LEU A 297 -12.92 15.74 -0.60
C LEU A 297 -12.44 15.41 -2.03
N PRO A 298 -12.61 16.31 -3.01
CA PRO A 298 -12.27 16.06 -4.41
C PRO A 298 -10.75 16.17 -4.67
N GLY A 299 -10.35 15.93 -5.93
CA GLY A 299 -8.99 16.20 -6.42
C GLY A 299 -8.64 17.69 -6.43
N GLY A 300 -7.34 18.01 -6.54
CA GLY A 300 -6.85 19.40 -6.56
C GLY A 300 -5.32 19.47 -6.62
N GLY A 301 -4.76 20.65 -6.31
CA GLY A 301 -3.31 20.87 -6.24
C GLY A 301 -2.62 20.10 -5.10
N ASP A 302 -1.33 20.32 -4.93
CA ASP A 302 -0.52 19.64 -3.92
C ASP A 302 -0.74 20.24 -2.52
N ILE A 303 -0.53 19.41 -1.49
CA ILE A 303 -0.56 19.86 -0.09
C ILE A 303 0.79 20.47 0.26
N ASP A 304 0.81 21.59 0.98
CA ASP A 304 2.06 22.20 1.45
C ASP A 304 2.92 21.18 2.24
N PRO A 305 4.14 20.86 1.79
CA PRO A 305 5.03 19.91 2.47
C PRO A 305 5.27 20.21 3.95
N ALA A 306 5.19 21.47 4.37
CA ALA A 306 5.33 21.85 5.77
C ALA A 306 4.27 21.22 6.68
N ARG A 307 3.09 20.86 6.14
CA ARG A 307 1.97 20.26 6.89
C ARG A 307 2.26 18.84 7.38
N TYR A 308 3.19 18.14 6.73
CA TYR A 308 3.56 16.76 7.07
C TYR A 308 5.07 16.57 7.30
N GLY A 309 5.81 17.67 7.46
CA GLY A 309 7.27 17.64 7.67
C GLY A 309 8.07 17.18 6.45
N GLY A 310 7.52 17.39 5.25
CA GLY A 310 8.14 17.11 3.96
C GLY A 310 9.16 18.16 3.53
N ASP A 311 9.74 17.96 2.33
CA ASP A 311 10.70 18.88 1.74
C ASP A 311 10.00 20.01 0.99
N THR A 312 9.97 21.22 1.57
CA THR A 312 9.38 22.41 0.96
C THR A 312 10.13 22.91 -0.29
N ALA A 313 11.32 22.37 -0.59
CA ALA A 313 12.06 22.68 -1.81
C ALA A 313 11.70 21.76 -2.99
N ALA A 314 10.93 20.69 -2.76
CA ALA A 314 10.49 19.79 -3.81
C ALA A 314 9.53 20.48 -4.79
N PRO A 315 9.51 20.08 -6.07
CA PRO A 315 8.58 20.63 -7.04
C PRO A 315 7.15 20.23 -6.67
N CYS A 316 6.35 21.21 -6.24
CA CYS A 316 4.93 21.06 -5.99
C CYS A 316 4.13 22.01 -6.91
N TYR A 317 2.90 21.63 -7.23
CA TYR A 317 1.99 22.34 -8.12
C TYR A 317 0.74 22.83 -7.37
N ASP A 318 0.30 24.07 -7.66
CA ASP A 318 -0.95 24.66 -7.16
C ASP A 318 -1.14 24.54 -5.62
N VAL A 319 -0.04 24.69 -4.87
CA VAL A 319 -0.06 24.69 -3.40
C VAL A 319 -0.81 25.95 -2.92
N ASN A 320 -1.96 25.74 -2.30
CA ASN A 320 -2.80 26.82 -1.75
C ASN A 320 -3.03 26.59 -0.24
N PRO A 321 -2.38 27.38 0.65
CA PRO A 321 -2.56 27.25 2.09
C PRO A 321 -4.01 27.43 2.57
N ALA A 322 -4.81 28.27 1.89
CA ALA A 322 -6.21 28.47 2.23
C ALA A 322 -7.07 27.27 1.85
N GLN A 323 -6.74 26.58 0.74
CA GLN A 323 -7.36 25.31 0.38
C GLN A 323 -6.98 24.23 1.40
N ASP A 324 -5.70 24.13 1.76
CA ASP A 324 -5.22 23.19 2.80
C ASP A 324 -5.99 23.39 4.12
N ASP A 325 -6.13 24.64 4.58
CA ASP A 325 -6.85 24.96 5.82
C ASP A 325 -8.34 24.60 5.74
N LEU A 326 -8.99 24.83 4.60
CA LEU A 326 -10.39 24.47 4.40
C LEU A 326 -10.58 22.95 4.39
N ASP A 327 -9.79 22.22 3.60
CA ASP A 327 -9.91 20.76 3.46
C ASP A 327 -9.63 20.06 4.80
N LEU A 328 -8.53 20.45 5.48
CA LEU A 328 -8.17 19.90 6.79
C LEU A 328 -9.20 20.27 7.87
N GLY A 329 -9.72 21.49 7.84
CA GLY A 329 -10.74 21.95 8.78
C GLY A 329 -12.08 21.22 8.63
N VAL A 330 -12.54 21.03 7.39
CA VAL A 330 -13.75 20.27 7.08
C VAL A 330 -13.58 18.81 7.49
N LEU A 331 -12.42 18.20 7.19
CA LEU A 331 -12.13 16.84 7.61
C LEU A 331 -12.12 16.69 9.13
N ALA A 332 -11.49 17.61 9.86
CA ALA A 332 -11.46 17.58 11.31
C ALA A 332 -12.88 17.66 11.91
N ALA A 333 -13.72 18.54 11.39
CA ALA A 333 -15.13 18.65 11.80
C ALA A 333 -15.94 17.38 11.48
N ALA A 334 -15.67 16.73 10.34
CA ALA A 334 -16.34 15.48 9.97
C ALA A 334 -15.97 14.33 10.91
N VAL A 335 -14.68 14.20 11.24
CA VAL A 335 -14.15 13.21 12.18
C VAL A 335 -14.73 13.43 13.59
N GLU A 336 -14.76 14.68 14.07
CA GLU A 336 -15.33 15.01 15.39
C GLU A 336 -16.81 14.62 15.50
N ARG A 337 -17.56 14.77 14.40
CA ARG A 337 -18.99 14.44 14.34
C ARG A 337 -19.26 12.97 13.98
N GLY A 338 -18.23 12.22 13.60
CA GLY A 338 -18.35 10.82 13.18
C GLY A 338 -19.16 10.63 11.89
N ILE A 339 -19.24 11.65 11.02
CA ILE A 339 -19.94 11.52 9.74
C ILE A 339 -19.00 10.96 8.66
N PRO A 340 -19.51 10.21 7.67
CA PRO A 340 -18.69 9.61 6.63
C PRO A 340 -17.90 10.60 5.79
N VAL A 341 -16.70 10.19 5.35
CA VAL A 341 -15.82 10.96 4.46
C VAL A 341 -15.33 10.10 3.29
N LEU A 342 -15.46 10.62 2.07
CA LEU A 342 -14.83 10.08 0.87
C LEU A 342 -13.74 11.05 0.38
N GLY A 343 -12.54 10.55 0.09
CA GLY A 343 -11.47 11.32 -0.56
C GLY A 343 -11.14 10.81 -1.97
N VAL A 344 -10.90 11.71 -2.91
CA VAL A 344 -10.48 11.40 -4.29
C VAL A 344 -9.17 12.14 -4.60
N CYS A 345 -8.16 11.42 -5.08
CA CYS A 345 -6.83 11.94 -5.41
C CYS A 345 -6.22 12.79 -4.28
N ARG A 346 -6.22 14.13 -4.40
CA ARG A 346 -5.84 15.05 -3.31
C ARG A 346 -6.59 14.76 -2.02
N GLY A 347 -7.88 14.45 -2.07
CA GLY A 347 -8.68 14.12 -0.88
C GLY A 347 -8.12 12.94 -0.08
N LEU A 348 -7.57 11.91 -0.76
CA LEU A 348 -6.86 10.81 -0.10
C LEU A 348 -5.59 11.31 0.62
N GLN A 349 -4.86 12.23 0.02
CA GLN A 349 -3.64 12.79 0.59
C GLN A 349 -3.94 13.68 1.79
N VAL A 350 -5.00 14.51 1.73
CA VAL A 350 -5.47 15.33 2.86
C VAL A 350 -5.84 14.43 4.03
N LEU A 351 -6.59 13.36 3.77
CA LEU A 351 -6.92 12.35 4.77
C LEU A 351 -5.65 11.77 5.38
N ASN A 352 -4.70 11.30 4.57
CA ASN A 352 -3.47 10.72 5.08
C ASN A 352 -2.68 11.69 5.99
N VAL A 353 -2.51 12.93 5.56
CA VAL A 353 -1.79 13.97 6.31
C VAL A 353 -2.51 14.32 7.62
N ALA A 354 -3.85 14.44 7.61
CA ALA A 354 -4.63 14.74 8.81
C ALA A 354 -4.52 13.64 9.88
N PHE A 355 -4.36 12.38 9.48
CA PHE A 355 -4.08 11.25 10.38
C PHE A 355 -2.58 11.09 10.71
N GLY A 356 -1.73 12.06 10.36
CA GLY A 356 -0.30 12.09 10.69
C GLY A 356 0.58 11.24 9.78
N GLY A 357 0.12 10.94 8.57
CA GLY A 357 0.92 10.34 7.50
C GLY A 357 1.77 11.37 6.76
N THR A 358 2.58 10.89 5.80
CA THR A 358 3.49 11.71 4.99
C THR A 358 3.36 11.36 3.50
N LEU A 359 3.84 12.24 2.64
CA LEU A 359 3.80 12.07 1.18
C LEU A 359 5.22 11.98 0.58
N VAL A 360 5.29 11.40 -0.61
CA VAL A 360 6.37 11.61 -1.57
C VAL A 360 5.95 12.80 -2.42
N GLU A 361 6.72 13.88 -2.37
CA GLU A 361 6.41 15.16 -3.00
C GLU A 361 6.47 15.09 -4.53
N ASP A 362 7.39 14.27 -5.05
CA ASP A 362 7.51 13.98 -6.47
C ASP A 362 8.00 12.53 -6.64
N MET A 363 7.14 11.69 -7.21
CA MET A 363 7.45 10.28 -7.35
C MET A 363 8.57 10.06 -8.36
N PRO A 364 9.55 9.19 -8.06
CA PRO A 364 10.52 8.79 -9.05
C PRO A 364 9.82 8.03 -10.17
N HIS A 365 10.29 8.19 -11.40
CA HIS A 365 9.78 7.44 -12.55
C HIS A 365 9.78 5.92 -12.29
N SER A 366 8.64 5.28 -12.51
CA SER A 366 8.44 3.84 -12.43
C SER A 366 7.89 3.31 -13.77
N ASP A 367 7.89 1.98 -13.95
CA ASP A 367 7.26 1.33 -15.11
C ASP A 367 5.71 1.44 -15.06
N VAL A 368 5.16 1.95 -13.95
CA VAL A 368 3.74 2.22 -13.77
C VAL A 368 3.50 3.70 -14.07
N GLY A 369 2.68 3.98 -15.08
CA GLY A 369 2.32 5.35 -15.44
C GLY A 369 1.33 5.94 -14.43
N HIS A 370 1.78 6.91 -13.65
CA HIS A 370 0.94 7.64 -12.68
C HIS A 370 0.60 9.07 -13.13
N THR A 371 1.55 9.72 -13.77
CA THR A 371 1.40 11.10 -14.25
C THR A 371 0.71 11.11 -15.61
N PRO A 372 -0.28 11.99 -15.82
CA PRO A 372 -1.00 12.08 -17.08
C PRO A 372 -0.10 12.64 -18.18
N GLY A 373 -0.39 12.25 -19.42
CA GLY A 373 0.24 12.75 -20.63
C GLY A 373 -0.57 13.84 -21.33
N GLY A 374 -0.27 14.04 -22.61
CA GLY A 374 -1.00 14.95 -23.50
C GLY A 374 -0.12 16.08 -24.07
N GLU A 375 -0.37 16.44 -25.33
CA GLU A 375 0.21 17.62 -26.00
C GLU A 375 -0.87 18.69 -26.18
N GLY A 376 -0.51 19.97 -26.08
CA GLY A 376 -1.41 21.07 -26.46
C GLY A 376 -2.55 21.40 -25.49
N GLY A 377 -2.53 20.88 -24.26
CA GLY A 377 -3.50 21.21 -23.21
C GLY A 377 -4.66 20.21 -23.05
N GLU A 378 -4.67 19.12 -23.81
CA GLU A 378 -5.54 17.96 -23.56
C GLU A 378 -4.96 17.08 -22.45
N LEU A 379 -5.81 16.64 -21.51
CA LEU A 379 -5.42 15.71 -20.45
C LEU A 379 -5.56 14.27 -20.96
N GLU A 380 -4.44 13.57 -21.10
CA GLU A 380 -4.45 12.12 -21.37
C GLU A 380 -4.19 11.36 -20.06
N TRP A 381 -5.23 10.74 -19.50
CA TRP A 381 -5.11 9.94 -18.28
C TRP A 381 -4.11 8.79 -18.47
N ALA A 382 -3.22 8.61 -17.49
CA ALA A 382 -2.44 7.37 -17.42
C ALA A 382 -3.34 6.23 -16.92
N TRP A 383 -3.07 4.99 -17.34
CA TRP A 383 -3.85 3.83 -16.92
C TRP A 383 -2.96 2.72 -16.39
N HIS A 384 -3.29 2.17 -15.23
CA HIS A 384 -2.51 1.09 -14.64
C HIS A 384 -3.34 0.13 -13.78
N PRO A 385 -2.86 -1.12 -13.58
CA PRO A 385 -3.54 -2.09 -12.74
C PRO A 385 -3.29 -1.86 -11.25
N VAL A 386 -4.35 -1.97 -10.45
CA VAL A 386 -4.33 -1.86 -8.99
C VAL A 386 -4.90 -3.14 -8.39
N SER A 387 -4.21 -3.69 -7.39
CA SER A 387 -4.70 -4.86 -6.63
C SER A 387 -5.51 -4.40 -5.42
N VAL A 388 -6.74 -4.88 -5.29
CA VAL A 388 -7.66 -4.47 -4.21
C VAL A 388 -7.72 -5.56 -3.13
N VAL A 389 -7.59 -5.15 -1.88
CA VAL A 389 -7.52 -6.05 -0.71
C VAL A 389 -8.88 -6.69 -0.44
N GLU A 390 -8.89 -8.03 -0.38
CA GLU A 390 -10.07 -8.81 0.01
C GLU A 390 -10.58 -8.44 1.41
N GLY A 391 -11.90 -8.24 1.54
CA GLY A 391 -12.53 -7.84 2.80
C GLY A 391 -12.54 -6.33 3.09
N SER A 392 -11.94 -5.51 2.23
CA SER A 392 -12.15 -4.06 2.26
C SER A 392 -13.58 -3.71 1.79
N ARG A 393 -14.13 -2.57 2.24
CA ARG A 393 -15.47 -2.13 1.78
C ARG A 393 -15.47 -1.88 0.27
N LEU A 394 -14.40 -1.27 -0.24
CA LEU A 394 -14.23 -1.03 -1.67
C LEU A 394 -14.26 -2.33 -2.49
N ARG A 395 -13.62 -3.40 -2.01
CA ARG A 395 -13.60 -4.68 -2.72
C ARG A 395 -15.00 -5.29 -2.90
N ALA A 396 -15.95 -5.00 -2.00
CA ALA A 396 -17.31 -5.51 -2.08
C ALA A 396 -18.08 -4.95 -3.30
N GLU A 397 -17.74 -3.74 -3.75
CA GLU A 397 -18.37 -3.06 -4.90
C GLU A 397 -17.66 -3.34 -6.23
N LEU A 398 -16.52 -4.04 -6.21
CA LEU A 398 -15.67 -4.24 -7.39
C LEU A 398 -15.65 -5.69 -7.87
N ASP A 399 -15.72 -5.83 -9.19
CA ASP A 399 -15.52 -7.11 -9.87
C ASP A 399 -14.03 -7.35 -10.13
N GLY A 400 -13.43 -8.23 -9.31
CA GLY A 400 -12.08 -8.73 -9.53
C GLY A 400 -11.05 -8.27 -8.50
N GLU A 401 -9.95 -9.03 -8.43
CA GLU A 401 -8.83 -8.76 -7.52
C GLU A 401 -7.92 -7.62 -8.04
N THR A 402 -7.94 -7.38 -9.35
CA THR A 402 -7.18 -6.33 -10.02
C THR A 402 -8.09 -5.54 -10.95
N ILE A 403 -8.07 -4.22 -10.80
CA ILE A 403 -8.81 -3.26 -11.61
C ILE A 403 -7.84 -2.35 -12.37
N ALA A 404 -8.23 -1.85 -13.55
CA ALA A 404 -7.46 -0.85 -14.27
C ALA A 404 -8.05 0.54 -13.96
N VAL A 405 -7.22 1.45 -13.46
CA VAL A 405 -7.66 2.77 -12.98
C VAL A 405 -7.03 3.91 -13.77
N ALA A 406 -7.71 5.05 -13.82
CA ALA A 406 -7.22 6.29 -14.43
C ALA A 406 -6.42 7.13 -13.43
N SER A 407 -5.20 7.52 -13.80
CA SER A 407 -4.24 8.16 -12.93
C SER A 407 -3.81 9.53 -13.43
N GLY A 408 -3.75 10.47 -12.49
CA GLY A 408 -3.50 11.89 -12.71
C GLY A 408 -2.60 12.55 -11.66
N HIS A 409 -1.72 11.79 -11.00
CA HIS A 409 -0.97 12.28 -9.85
C HIS A 409 0.55 12.05 -9.98
N HIS A 410 1.32 12.91 -9.33
CA HIS A 410 2.79 12.77 -9.21
C HIS A 410 3.25 12.67 -7.75
N GLN A 411 2.38 12.96 -6.78
CA GLN A 411 2.59 12.68 -5.36
C GLN A 411 1.98 11.33 -4.97
N ALA A 412 2.45 10.73 -3.89
CA ALA A 412 1.87 9.51 -3.32
C ALA A 412 2.11 9.41 -1.81
N ILE A 413 1.37 8.53 -1.13
CA ILE A 413 1.61 8.23 0.29
C ILE A 413 3.01 7.62 0.48
N ARG A 414 3.80 8.23 1.37
CA ARG A 414 5.08 7.66 1.85
C ARG A 414 4.86 6.84 3.11
N ASP A 415 4.24 7.45 4.13
CA ASP A 415 3.85 6.79 5.37
C ASP A 415 2.36 6.99 5.62
N LEU A 416 1.66 5.91 5.95
CA LEU A 416 0.24 5.97 6.31
C LEU A 416 0.02 6.64 7.67
N GLY A 417 -1.03 7.45 7.72
CA GLY A 417 -1.59 8.00 8.95
C GLY A 417 -2.12 6.92 9.90
N THR A 418 -2.29 7.29 11.16
CA THR A 418 -2.79 6.40 12.21
C THR A 418 -4.25 6.00 11.96
N GLY A 419 -4.55 4.71 12.10
CA GLY A 419 -5.90 4.16 11.89
C GLY A 419 -6.26 3.96 10.42
N LEU A 420 -5.38 4.35 9.49
CA LEU A 420 -5.56 4.13 8.05
C LEU A 420 -4.89 2.83 7.61
N VAL A 421 -5.57 2.10 6.72
CA VAL A 421 -5.10 0.85 6.13
C VAL A 421 -5.13 0.95 4.61
N ALA A 422 -4.07 0.47 3.94
CA ALA A 422 -4.06 0.40 2.49
C ALA A 422 -5.01 -0.71 2.01
N THR A 423 -6.01 -0.35 1.21
CA THR A 423 -7.01 -1.27 0.66
C THR A 423 -6.88 -1.47 -0.84
N ALA A 424 -6.05 -0.69 -1.53
CA ALA A 424 -5.65 -0.94 -2.90
C ALA A 424 -4.20 -0.47 -3.14
N VAL A 425 -3.42 -1.21 -3.93
CA VAL A 425 -2.00 -0.91 -4.19
C VAL A 425 -1.62 -1.23 -5.64
N ALA A 426 -0.86 -0.34 -6.28
CA ALA A 426 -0.31 -0.50 -7.63
C ALA A 426 0.91 -1.45 -7.68
N GLY A 427 1.32 -1.85 -8.88
CA GLY A 427 2.41 -2.82 -9.08
C GLY A 427 3.80 -2.37 -8.60
N ASP A 428 4.02 -1.06 -8.48
CA ASP A 428 5.24 -0.44 -7.95
C ASP A 428 5.18 -0.14 -6.44
N GLY A 429 4.06 -0.44 -5.79
CA GLY A 429 3.85 -0.26 -4.36
C GLY A 429 3.25 1.09 -3.95
N VAL A 430 2.77 1.89 -4.92
CA VAL A 430 1.98 3.08 -4.61
C VAL A 430 0.63 2.67 -4.00
N VAL A 431 0.27 3.30 -2.88
CA VAL A 431 -1.04 3.10 -2.23
C VAL A 431 -2.09 3.85 -3.01
N GLU A 432 -3.09 3.11 -3.48
CA GLU A 432 -4.13 3.60 -4.39
C GLU A 432 -5.50 3.75 -3.71
N ALA A 433 -5.74 3.05 -2.61
CA ALA A 433 -6.91 3.29 -1.77
C ALA A 433 -6.58 3.07 -0.30
N ILE A 434 -7.26 3.83 0.55
CA ILE A 434 -7.18 3.70 2.00
C ILE A 434 -8.57 3.64 2.62
N GLU A 435 -8.67 2.91 3.72
CA GLU A 435 -9.84 2.91 4.60
C GLU A 435 -9.41 3.17 6.03
N HIS A 436 -10.27 3.75 6.86
CA HIS A 436 -10.02 3.82 8.30
C HIS A 436 -10.57 2.56 9.01
N GLU A 437 -9.82 2.02 9.99
CA GLU A 437 -10.17 0.80 10.72
C GLU A 437 -11.54 0.87 11.43
N THR A 438 -11.86 2.02 12.04
CA THR A 438 -13.11 2.21 12.80
C THR A 438 -14.00 3.38 12.36
N LEU A 439 -13.46 4.40 11.70
CA LEU A 439 -14.22 5.57 11.25
C LEU A 439 -14.83 5.32 9.86
N PRO A 440 -15.95 5.98 9.51
CA PRO A 440 -16.60 5.82 8.20
C PRO A 440 -15.85 6.58 7.09
N ILE A 441 -14.58 6.23 6.87
CA ILE A 441 -13.68 6.91 5.94
C ILE A 441 -13.19 5.94 4.86
N LEU A 442 -13.30 6.36 3.61
CA LEU A 442 -12.74 5.71 2.41
C LEU A 442 -12.03 6.78 1.58
N ALA A 443 -10.93 6.43 0.91
CA ALA A 443 -10.37 7.29 -0.12
C ALA A 443 -9.67 6.50 -1.22
N VAL A 444 -9.61 7.09 -2.41
CA VAL A 444 -8.97 6.54 -3.60
C VAL A 444 -8.02 7.58 -4.22
N GLN A 445 -6.91 7.13 -4.80
CA GLN A 445 -5.86 7.98 -5.37
C GLN A 445 -6.08 8.21 -6.86
N TRP A 446 -6.66 7.24 -7.56
CA TRP A 446 -7.09 7.37 -8.94
C TRP A 446 -8.29 8.33 -9.07
N HIS A 447 -8.70 8.58 -10.32
CA HIS A 447 -9.81 9.46 -10.68
C HIS A 447 -10.99 8.66 -11.23
N PRO A 448 -11.98 8.27 -10.40
CA PRO A 448 -13.20 7.59 -10.88
C PRO A 448 -13.99 8.40 -11.91
N GLU A 449 -13.85 9.72 -11.87
CA GLU A 449 -14.49 10.70 -12.76
C GLU A 449 -13.86 10.79 -14.15
N ALA A 450 -12.69 10.18 -14.35
CA ALA A 450 -11.99 10.23 -15.63
C ALA A 450 -12.82 9.63 -16.77
N GLU A 451 -12.86 10.32 -17.90
CA GLU A 451 -13.47 9.81 -19.13
C GLU A 451 -12.83 8.46 -19.53
N GLY A 452 -13.68 7.49 -19.88
CA GLY A 452 -13.26 6.13 -20.22
C GLY A 452 -13.27 5.16 -19.02
N THR A 453 -13.49 5.63 -17.80
CA THR A 453 -13.66 4.75 -16.63
C THR A 453 -14.93 3.92 -16.76
N PRO A 454 -14.86 2.58 -16.60
CA PRO A 454 -16.06 1.75 -16.61
C PRO A 454 -17.09 2.21 -15.55
N PRO A 455 -18.40 2.28 -15.86
CA PRO A 455 -19.39 2.83 -14.94
C PRO A 455 -19.42 2.17 -13.55
N SER A 456 -19.22 0.85 -13.46
CA SER A 456 -19.15 0.15 -12.17
C SER A 456 -17.93 0.55 -11.35
N LEU A 457 -16.77 0.75 -12.00
CA LEU A 457 -15.55 1.23 -11.33
C LEU A 457 -15.68 2.69 -10.91
N ALA A 458 -16.30 3.52 -11.75
CA ALA A 458 -16.56 4.93 -11.44
C ALA A 458 -17.48 5.07 -10.22
N ALA A 459 -18.55 4.26 -10.14
CA ALA A 459 -19.53 4.32 -9.06
C ALA A 459 -19.04 3.69 -7.74
N ALA A 460 -18.20 2.65 -7.79
CA ALA A 460 -17.81 1.86 -6.60
C ALA A 460 -17.42 2.67 -5.34
N PRO A 461 -16.50 3.65 -5.39
CA PRO A 461 -16.16 4.42 -4.19
C PRO A 461 -17.32 5.27 -3.66
N PHE A 462 -18.19 5.77 -4.55
CA PHE A 462 -19.36 6.56 -4.18
C PHE A 462 -20.49 5.70 -3.62
N ALA A 463 -20.69 4.49 -4.14
CA ALA A 463 -21.63 3.51 -3.62
C ALA A 463 -21.28 3.12 -2.17
N VAL A 464 -20.00 2.79 -1.90
CA VAL A 464 -19.52 2.54 -0.53
C VAL A 464 -19.79 3.74 0.38
N PHE A 465 -19.47 4.95 -0.09
CA PHE A 465 -19.70 6.17 0.68
C PHE A 465 -21.19 6.40 0.97
N ALA A 466 -22.06 6.19 -0.02
CA ALA A 466 -23.50 6.34 0.13
C ALA A 466 -24.07 5.37 1.17
N ASP A 467 -23.58 4.13 1.20
CA ASP A 467 -23.96 3.15 2.22
C ASP A 467 -23.52 3.58 3.61
N LEU A 468 -22.29 4.07 3.79
CA LEU A 468 -21.84 4.62 5.07
C LEU A 468 -22.71 5.79 5.54
N VAL A 469 -23.13 6.68 4.62
CA VAL A 469 -24.03 7.80 4.91
C VAL A 469 -25.41 7.30 5.35
N ARG A 470 -25.96 6.32 4.65
CA ARG A 470 -27.27 5.73 4.97
C ARG A 470 -27.23 5.04 6.33
N GLU A 471 -26.17 4.29 6.64
CA GLU A 471 -25.94 3.63 7.93
C GLU A 471 -25.82 4.66 9.08
N GLY A 472 -25.02 5.71 8.89
CA GLY A 472 -24.85 6.77 9.89
C GLY A 472 -26.16 7.47 10.25
N ARG A 473 -27.02 7.73 9.26
CA ARG A 473 -28.36 8.31 9.49
C ARG A 473 -29.31 7.38 10.24
N ILE A 474 -29.15 6.06 10.10
CA ILE A 474 -29.94 5.09 10.86
C ILE A 474 -29.46 5.07 12.32
N ALA A 475 -28.15 5.09 12.56
CA ALA A 475 -27.57 5.08 13.91
C ALA A 475 -27.87 6.37 14.71
N ALA A 476 -28.06 7.50 14.04
CA ALA A 476 -28.39 8.78 14.67
C ALA A 476 -29.88 8.96 15.05
N ARG A 477 -30.75 8.00 14.70
CA ARG A 477 -32.19 7.97 15.04
C ARG A 477 -32.44 7.03 16.21
#